data_AF-A0AAD3M726-F1
#
_entry.id   AF-A0AAD3M726-F1
#
_cell.length_a   1.000
_cell.length_b   1.000
_cell.length_c   1.000
_cell.angle_alpha   90.00
_cell.angle_beta   90.00
_cell.angle_gamma   90.00
#
_symmetry.space_group_name_H-M   'P 1'
#
loop_
_entity.id
_entity.type
_entity.pdbx_description
1 polymer ?
#
loop_
_entity_poly.entity_id
_entity_poly.type
_entity_poly.pdbx_seq_one_letter_code
_entity_poly.pdbx_strand_id
1 'polypeptide(L)'
;MEKQRLLYQQSRLHNRGAAEMVLQMISACKGETGPMVSTTLKLGISILNGGNSEVQRKMLEYLKDKKDVGFFLSIQALMQTCCVLDLNAFERQNKAEGLGMVSEEGTNEKVMADDEFTCDLFRFLQLLCEGHNNDFQNYLRTQTGSTTTINIIICTVDYLLRLQESISDFYWYYSGKDVIDEPGKKNFSKAMTVAKQIFNSLTEYIQGPCTGNQQSLAHSRLWDAIVGFLHVFAHMMMKLAQGKDSSQIGLLKELLDLQKDMVVMLLSLLE
;
A
#
# COMPACT_ATOMS: atom_id res chain seq x y z
N MET A 1 -3.03 28.48 9.72
CA MET A 1 -2.21 28.29 10.95
C MET A 1 -1.78 26.83 11.16
N GLU A 2 -2.66 25.84 10.93
CA GLU A 2 -2.33 24.42 11.12
C GLU A 2 -1.19 23.91 10.23
N LYS A 3 -1.20 24.24 8.92
CA LYS A 3 -0.11 23.89 8.00
C LYS A 3 1.27 24.42 8.46
N GLN A 4 1.32 25.66 8.92
CA GLN A 4 2.57 26.25 9.43
C GLN A 4 3.04 25.58 10.73
N ARG A 5 2.10 25.22 11.61
CA ARG A 5 2.42 24.48 12.84
C ARG A 5 2.99 23.08 12.54
N LEU A 6 2.39 22.37 11.57
CA LEU A 6 2.88 21.07 11.10
C LEU A 6 4.31 21.18 10.57
N LEU A 7 4.55 22.10 9.62
CA LEU A 7 5.88 22.30 9.03
C LEU A 7 6.92 22.65 10.10
N TYR A 8 6.58 23.54 11.05
CA TYR A 8 7.47 23.87 12.16
C TYR A 8 7.86 22.65 13.00
N GLN A 9 6.91 21.77 13.32
CA GLN A 9 7.17 20.55 14.09
C GLN A 9 8.05 19.56 13.30
N GLN A 10 7.78 19.39 12.00
CA GLN A 10 8.58 18.53 11.12
C GLN A 10 10.02 19.04 11.00
N SER A 11 10.21 20.34 10.75
CA SER A 11 11.53 20.97 10.66
C SER A 11 12.36 20.76 11.94
N ARG A 12 11.76 20.79 13.13
CA ARG A 12 12.48 20.56 14.39
C ARG A 12 13.16 19.19 14.46
N LEU A 13 12.50 18.14 13.94
CA LEU A 13 13.04 16.79 13.92
C LEU A 13 14.02 16.60 12.76
N HIS A 14 13.63 17.05 11.58
CA HIS A 14 14.45 17.01 10.38
C HIS A 14 15.82 17.68 10.58
N ASN A 15 15.86 18.88 11.20
CA ASN A 15 17.10 19.60 11.49
C ASN A 15 18.05 18.87 12.45
N ARG A 16 17.59 17.77 13.08
CA ARG A 16 18.38 16.92 13.99
C ARG A 16 18.76 15.56 13.36
N GLY A 17 18.56 15.40 12.05
CA GLY A 17 18.94 14.19 11.32
C GLY A 17 17.89 13.07 11.33
N ALA A 18 16.64 13.37 11.69
CA ALA A 18 15.58 12.35 11.75
C ALA A 18 15.27 11.73 10.37
N ALA A 19 15.41 12.50 9.29
CA ALA A 19 15.11 12.03 7.93
C ALA A 19 16.12 10.96 7.48
N GLU A 20 17.41 11.21 7.70
CA GLU A 20 18.50 10.28 7.39
C GLU A 20 18.45 9.04 8.28
N MET A 21 18.10 9.20 9.56
CA MET A 21 17.90 8.08 10.48
C MET A 21 16.81 7.12 9.98
N VAL A 22 15.67 7.64 9.53
CA VAL A 22 14.58 6.80 8.98
C VAL A 22 15.08 5.94 7.82
N LEU A 23 15.81 6.53 6.88
CA LEU A 23 16.37 5.80 5.73
C LEU A 23 17.36 4.71 6.16
N GLN A 24 18.26 5.03 7.10
CA GLN A 24 19.25 4.08 7.61
C GLN A 24 18.59 2.89 8.32
N MET A 25 17.56 3.14 9.13
CA MET A 25 16.86 2.09 9.86
C MET A 25 16.08 1.17 8.92
N ILE A 26 15.46 1.72 7.87
CA ILE A 26 14.83 0.92 6.80
C ILE A 26 15.88 0.09 6.06
N SER A 27 17.03 0.65 5.70
CA SER A 27 18.13 -0.07 5.06
C SER A 27 18.66 -1.21 5.97
N ALA A 28 18.77 -0.95 7.27
CA ALA A 28 19.29 -1.89 8.26
C ALA A 28 18.38 -3.10 8.52
N CYS A 29 17.06 -2.99 8.32
CA CYS A 29 16.15 -4.12 8.54
C CYS A 29 16.25 -5.22 7.47
N LYS A 30 16.83 -4.93 6.30
CA LYS A 30 17.10 -5.92 5.24
C LYS A 30 15.89 -6.79 4.85
N GLY A 31 14.69 -6.20 4.86
CA GLY A 31 13.46 -6.94 4.53
C GLY A 31 12.80 -7.68 5.69
N GLU A 32 13.37 -7.65 6.89
CA GLU A 32 12.76 -8.28 8.07
C GLU A 32 11.70 -7.35 8.67
N THR A 33 10.46 -7.83 8.70
CA THR A 33 9.35 -7.14 9.35
C THR A 33 9.49 -7.24 10.87
N GLY A 34 9.15 -6.16 11.58
CA GLY A 34 9.23 -6.13 13.03
C GLY A 34 8.93 -4.76 13.63
N PRO A 35 8.81 -4.66 14.96
CA PRO A 35 8.39 -3.42 15.64
C PRO A 35 9.28 -2.21 15.33
N MET A 36 10.57 -2.46 15.08
CA MET A 36 11.55 -1.43 14.74
C MET A 36 11.24 -0.77 13.39
N VAL A 37 11.00 -1.56 12.33
CA VAL A 37 10.66 -0.99 11.01
C VAL A 37 9.26 -0.37 11.01
N SER A 38 8.28 -0.97 11.70
CA SER A 38 6.93 -0.40 11.83
C SER A 38 6.96 0.99 12.49
N THR A 39 7.69 1.12 13.59
CA THR A 39 7.82 2.42 14.29
C THR A 39 8.61 3.44 13.45
N THR A 40 9.61 2.97 12.70
CA THR A 40 10.41 3.80 11.79
C THR A 40 9.56 4.37 10.67
N LEU A 41 8.69 3.56 10.04
CA LEU A 41 7.77 4.01 9.00
C LEU A 41 6.81 5.07 9.54
N LYS A 42 6.21 4.87 10.72
CA LYS A 42 5.34 5.86 11.37
C LYS A 42 6.01 7.21 11.58
N LEU A 43 7.29 7.21 11.99
CA LEU A 43 8.08 8.44 12.08
C LEU A 43 8.32 9.06 10.70
N GLY A 44 8.70 8.26 9.70
CA GLY A 44 8.91 8.69 8.32
C GLY A 44 7.66 9.36 7.72
N ILE A 45 6.50 8.73 7.89
CA ILE A 45 5.20 9.27 7.49
C ILE A 45 4.95 10.62 8.20
N SER A 46 5.19 10.69 9.51
CA SER A 46 4.94 11.91 10.29
C SER A 46 5.78 13.10 9.83
N ILE A 47 7.05 12.89 9.47
CA ILE A 47 7.94 13.97 9.00
C ILE A 47 7.68 14.37 7.54
N LEU A 48 7.08 13.50 6.73
CA LEU A 48 6.72 13.77 5.35
C LEU A 48 5.27 14.26 5.16
N ASN A 49 4.41 14.06 6.16
CA ASN A 49 2.97 14.31 6.07
C ASN A 49 2.65 15.69 5.48
N GLY A 50 1.85 15.73 4.42
CA GLY A 50 1.48 16.95 3.70
C GLY A 50 2.52 17.42 2.68
N GLY A 51 3.31 16.52 2.12
CA GLY A 51 4.29 16.78 1.06
C GLY A 51 5.43 17.71 1.48
N ASN A 52 6.15 17.40 2.56
CA ASN A 52 7.27 18.23 3.01
C ASN A 52 8.49 18.13 2.07
N SER A 53 8.57 19.06 1.11
CA SER A 53 9.61 19.10 0.06
C SER A 53 11.04 19.21 0.60
N GLU A 54 11.25 19.89 1.73
CA GLU A 54 12.57 20.01 2.36
C GLU A 54 13.07 18.65 2.87
N VAL A 55 12.17 17.89 3.51
CA VAL A 55 12.48 16.54 4.00
C VAL A 55 12.72 15.59 2.83
N GLN A 56 11.85 15.62 1.81
CA GLN A 56 12.02 14.81 0.59
C GLN A 56 13.37 15.08 -0.09
N ARG A 57 13.73 16.35 -0.27
CA ARG A 57 15.01 16.76 -0.87
C ARG A 57 16.18 16.21 -0.09
N LYS A 58 16.18 16.34 1.25
CA LYS A 58 17.26 15.82 2.08
C LYS A 58 17.38 14.30 2.02
N MET A 59 16.25 13.59 2.06
CA MET A 59 16.23 12.13 1.93
C MET A 59 16.85 11.70 0.60
N LEU A 60 16.49 12.39 -0.49
CA LEU A 60 17.02 12.07 -1.81
C LEU A 60 18.53 12.35 -1.93
N GLU A 61 18.98 13.52 -1.45
CA GLU A 61 20.40 13.89 -1.38
C GLU A 61 21.20 12.83 -0.62
N TYR A 62 20.71 12.40 0.55
CA TYR A 62 21.35 11.37 1.35
C TYR A 62 21.50 10.04 0.60
N LEU A 63 20.43 9.55 -0.05
CA LEU A 63 20.47 8.29 -0.79
C LEU A 63 21.44 8.35 -1.99
N LYS A 64 21.48 9.48 -2.70
CA LYS A 64 22.39 9.70 -3.83
C LYS A 64 23.86 9.77 -3.38
N ASP A 65 24.13 10.52 -2.30
CA ASP A 65 25.48 10.68 -1.76
C ASP A 65 26.05 9.38 -1.21
N LYS A 66 25.23 8.59 -0.51
CA LYS A 66 25.64 7.30 0.06
C LYS A 66 25.61 6.16 -0.95
N LYS A 67 24.92 6.33 -2.07
CA LYS A 67 24.62 5.25 -3.03
C LYS A 67 24.05 4.03 -2.32
N ASP A 68 23.10 4.27 -1.42
CA ASP A 68 22.56 3.22 -0.54
C ASP A 68 21.59 2.31 -1.30
N VAL A 69 22.13 1.27 -1.93
CA VAL A 69 21.36 0.21 -2.58
C VAL A 69 20.59 -0.64 -1.55
N GLY A 70 21.09 -0.71 -0.32
CA GLY A 70 20.49 -1.49 0.77
C GLY A 70 19.08 -1.01 1.12
N PHE A 71 18.84 0.30 1.06
CA PHE A 71 17.51 0.88 1.24
C PHE A 71 16.48 0.26 0.28
N PHE A 72 16.79 0.24 -1.03
CA PHE A 72 15.86 -0.24 -2.05
C PHE A 72 15.66 -1.76 -2.01
N LEU A 73 16.75 -2.51 -1.75
CA LEU A 73 16.66 -3.97 -1.53
C LEU A 73 15.78 -4.30 -0.33
N SER A 74 15.93 -3.54 0.76
CA SER A 74 15.12 -3.72 1.97
C SER A 74 13.65 -3.43 1.69
N ILE A 75 13.31 -2.32 1.03
CA ILE A 75 11.93 -2.01 0.65
C ILE A 75 11.33 -3.10 -0.24
N GLN A 76 12.06 -3.58 -1.26
CA GLN A 76 11.58 -4.67 -2.12
C GLN A 76 11.28 -5.93 -1.31
N ALA A 77 12.18 -6.30 -0.40
CA ALA A 77 11.98 -7.48 0.45
C ALA A 77 10.80 -7.32 1.43
N LEU A 78 10.59 -6.12 1.99
CA LEU A 78 9.40 -5.81 2.80
C LEU A 78 8.11 -5.96 1.97
N MET A 79 8.07 -5.43 0.75
CA MET A 79 6.90 -5.59 -0.14
C MET A 79 6.61 -7.05 -0.48
N GLN A 80 7.65 -7.88 -0.63
CA GLN A 80 7.50 -9.30 -0.92
C GLN A 80 6.99 -10.11 0.28
N THR A 81 7.27 -9.67 1.51
CA THR A 81 6.84 -10.34 2.74
C THR A 81 5.46 -9.90 3.22
N CYS A 82 4.92 -8.76 2.74
CA CYS A 82 3.55 -8.33 3.01
C CYS A 82 2.52 -9.39 2.59
N CYS A 83 1.62 -9.73 3.53
CA CYS A 83 0.60 -10.75 3.36
C CYS A 83 -0.56 -10.25 2.51
N VAL A 84 -1.24 -11.20 1.87
CA VAL A 84 -2.51 -10.98 1.15
C VAL A 84 -3.62 -11.81 1.78
N LEU A 85 -4.84 -11.72 1.24
CA LEU A 85 -5.99 -12.42 1.78
C LEU A 85 -5.91 -13.93 1.52
N ASP A 86 -5.40 -14.69 2.48
CA ASP A 86 -5.28 -16.15 2.37
C ASP A 86 -6.58 -16.85 2.80
N LEU A 87 -7.28 -17.46 1.84
CA LEU A 87 -8.50 -18.24 2.07
C LEU A 87 -8.30 -19.40 3.06
N ASN A 88 -7.16 -20.09 3.01
CA ASN A 88 -6.88 -21.21 3.92
C ASN A 88 -6.65 -20.70 5.35
N ALA A 89 -6.03 -19.53 5.52
CA ALA A 89 -5.92 -18.89 6.83
C ALA A 89 -7.30 -18.46 7.34
N PHE A 90 -8.13 -17.91 6.46
CA PHE A 90 -9.50 -17.49 6.77
C PHE A 90 -10.40 -18.64 7.21
N GLU A 91 -10.42 -19.76 6.46
CA GLU A 91 -11.20 -20.94 6.84
C GLU A 91 -10.75 -21.54 8.17
N ARG A 92 -9.43 -21.58 8.42
CA ARG A 92 -8.87 -22.05 9.70
C ARG A 92 -9.31 -21.16 10.86
N GLN A 93 -9.33 -19.84 10.66
CA GLN A 93 -9.80 -18.89 11.67
C GLN A 93 -11.31 -19.09 11.95
N ASN A 94 -12.15 -19.11 10.91
CA ASN A 94 -13.59 -19.29 11.07
C ASN A 94 -13.95 -20.61 11.76
N LYS A 95 -13.23 -21.70 11.45
CA LYS A 95 -13.44 -22.99 12.11
C LYS A 95 -13.07 -22.97 13.59
N ALA A 96 -11.97 -22.29 13.95
CA ALA A 96 -11.56 -22.14 15.35
C ALA A 96 -12.55 -21.29 16.15
N GLU A 97 -13.04 -20.20 15.57
CA GLU A 97 -14.09 -19.35 16.14
C GLU A 97 -15.41 -20.12 16.32
N GLY A 98 -15.81 -20.91 15.33
CA GLY A 98 -17.02 -21.75 15.41
C GLY A 98 -16.96 -22.87 16.45
N LEU A 99 -15.75 -23.28 16.88
CA LEU A 99 -15.54 -24.24 17.97
C LEU A 99 -15.43 -23.58 19.35
N GLY A 100 -15.54 -22.25 19.44
CA GLY A 100 -15.39 -21.52 20.71
C GLY A 100 -13.98 -21.58 21.29
N MET A 101 -12.96 -21.91 20.47
CA MET A 101 -11.58 -22.10 20.91
C MET A 101 -10.78 -20.78 21.05
N VAL A 102 -11.47 -19.64 21.11
CA VAL A 102 -10.84 -18.32 21.22
C VAL A 102 -10.77 -17.94 22.70
N SER A 103 -9.61 -18.09 23.32
CA SER A 103 -9.34 -17.55 24.66
C SER A 103 -9.27 -16.01 24.62
N GLU A 104 -9.60 -15.34 25.73
CA GLU A 104 -9.53 -13.87 25.87
C GLU A 104 -8.15 -13.27 25.55
N GLU A 105 -7.07 -14.07 25.62
CA GLU A 105 -5.69 -13.68 25.27
C GLU A 105 -5.27 -14.06 23.83
N GLY A 106 -6.16 -14.64 23.03
CA GLY A 106 -5.85 -15.30 21.75
C GLY A 106 -6.45 -14.66 20.49
N THR A 107 -6.96 -13.43 20.57
CA THR A 107 -7.51 -12.64 19.45
C THR A 107 -6.44 -12.11 18.49
N ASN A 108 -5.34 -12.85 18.28
CA ASN A 108 -4.40 -12.52 17.22
C ASN A 108 -5.09 -12.81 15.88
N GLU A 109 -5.61 -11.75 15.28
CA GLU A 109 -6.13 -11.74 13.91
C GLU A 109 -5.06 -12.31 12.97
N LYS A 110 -5.35 -13.45 12.33
CA LYS A 110 -4.35 -14.18 11.52
C LYS A 110 -4.41 -13.83 10.05
N VAL A 111 -5.58 -13.40 9.57
CA VAL A 111 -5.80 -13.06 8.17
C VAL A 111 -5.37 -11.61 7.95
N MET A 112 -4.38 -11.41 7.06
CA MET A 112 -3.79 -10.10 6.78
C MET A 112 -3.47 -9.30 8.06
N ALA A 113 -2.75 -9.93 8.98
CA ALA A 113 -2.38 -9.34 10.27
C ALA A 113 -1.46 -8.12 10.16
N ASP A 114 -0.86 -7.92 8.99
CA ASP A 114 0.08 -6.85 8.65
C ASP A 114 -0.55 -5.77 7.75
N ASP A 115 -1.87 -5.65 7.73
CA ASP A 115 -2.61 -4.64 6.97
C ASP A 115 -2.17 -3.20 7.31
N GLU A 116 -2.02 -2.89 8.60
CA GLU A 116 -1.51 -1.58 9.06
C GLU A 116 -0.07 -1.33 8.58
N PHE A 117 0.81 -2.33 8.74
CA PHE A 117 2.21 -2.22 8.32
C PHE A 117 2.32 -2.02 6.80
N THR A 118 1.55 -2.78 6.03
CA THR A 118 1.53 -2.71 4.57
C THR A 118 1.03 -1.35 4.11
N CYS A 119 -0.03 -0.82 4.74
CA CYS A 119 -0.51 0.53 4.46
C CYS A 119 0.56 1.59 4.78
N ASP A 120 1.22 1.50 5.93
CA ASP A 120 2.28 2.42 6.33
C ASP A 120 3.47 2.39 5.34
N LEU A 121 3.86 1.20 4.85
CA LEU A 121 4.93 1.05 3.87
C LEU A 121 4.61 1.80 2.57
N PHE A 122 3.43 1.55 1.99
CA PHE A 122 3.04 2.22 0.76
C PHE A 122 2.73 3.71 0.98
N ARG A 123 2.19 4.09 2.14
CA ARG A 123 1.98 5.50 2.50
C ARG A 123 3.30 6.26 2.60
N PHE A 124 4.32 5.66 3.21
CA PHE A 124 5.65 6.25 3.25
C PHE A 124 6.20 6.52 1.84
N LEU A 125 6.10 5.55 0.93
CA LEU A 125 6.57 5.70 -0.45
C LEU A 125 5.76 6.73 -1.25
N GLN A 126 4.43 6.75 -1.08
CA GLN A 126 3.56 7.79 -1.64
C GLN A 126 4.05 9.19 -1.25
N LEU A 127 4.32 9.39 0.04
CA LEU A 127 4.73 10.67 0.61
C LEU A 127 6.10 11.15 0.14
N LEU A 128 6.97 10.27 -0.36
CA LEU A 128 8.24 10.66 -0.97
C LEU A 128 8.03 11.34 -2.34
N CYS A 129 6.94 11.01 -3.03
CA CYS A 129 6.58 11.54 -4.34
C CYS A 129 5.51 12.63 -4.30
N GLU A 130 4.80 12.77 -3.17
CA GLU A 130 3.73 13.76 -2.98
C GLU A 130 4.20 15.16 -3.35
N GLY A 131 3.37 15.88 -4.12
CA GLY A 131 3.70 17.21 -4.64
C GLY A 131 4.52 17.17 -5.94
N HIS A 132 4.36 16.12 -6.75
CA HIS A 132 4.96 15.98 -8.07
C HIS A 132 6.49 15.99 -8.05
N ASN A 133 7.09 15.28 -7.09
CA ASN A 133 8.54 15.24 -6.93
C ASN A 133 9.21 14.37 -8.01
N ASN A 134 9.43 14.97 -9.19
CA ASN A 134 9.96 14.29 -10.38
C ASN A 134 11.32 13.61 -10.12
N ASP A 135 12.19 14.24 -9.33
CA ASP A 135 13.50 13.67 -9.00
C ASP A 135 13.38 12.39 -8.17
N PHE A 136 12.50 12.37 -7.16
CA PHE A 136 12.27 11.19 -6.34
C PHE A 136 11.51 10.11 -7.12
N GLN A 137 10.50 10.50 -7.92
CA GLN A 137 9.76 9.61 -8.81
C GLN A 137 10.70 8.83 -9.76
N ASN A 138 11.64 9.53 -10.40
CA ASN A 138 12.64 8.87 -11.25
C ASN A 138 13.60 7.99 -10.45
N TYR A 139 13.97 8.43 -9.25
CA TYR A 139 14.90 7.68 -8.40
C TYR A 139 14.27 6.40 -7.81
N LEU A 140 12.95 6.32 -7.65
CA LEU A 140 12.24 5.07 -7.34
C LEU A 140 12.26 4.08 -8.51
N ARG A 141 12.29 4.56 -9.75
CA ARG A 141 12.37 3.73 -10.97
C ARG A 141 13.79 3.26 -11.26
N THR A 142 14.78 4.14 -11.12
CA THR A 142 16.17 3.84 -11.50
C THR A 142 17.17 4.62 -10.65
N GLN A 143 18.10 3.90 -10.00
CA GLN A 143 19.14 4.48 -9.16
C GLN A 143 20.44 4.66 -9.94
N THR A 144 20.49 5.66 -10.82
CA THR A 144 21.68 5.95 -11.64
C THR A 144 22.93 6.17 -10.78
N GLY A 145 24.02 5.47 -11.10
CA GLY A 145 25.28 5.55 -10.36
C GLY A 145 25.43 4.50 -9.24
N SER A 146 24.41 3.66 -9.05
CA SER A 146 24.45 2.43 -8.23
C SER A 146 24.74 1.19 -9.09
N THR A 147 25.29 0.14 -8.47
CA THR A 147 25.61 -1.14 -9.14
C THR A 147 24.39 -1.99 -9.47
N THR A 148 23.32 -1.82 -8.72
CA THR A 148 22.05 -2.55 -8.86
C THR A 148 20.92 -1.54 -8.96
N THR A 149 19.98 -1.80 -9.86
CA THR A 149 18.75 -1.02 -9.98
C THR A 149 17.58 -1.85 -9.46
N ILE A 150 16.81 -1.29 -8.53
CA ILE A 150 15.56 -1.86 -8.02
C ILE A 150 14.43 -0.92 -8.43
N ASN A 151 13.52 -1.42 -9.28
CA ASN A 151 12.38 -0.64 -9.75
C ASN A 151 11.20 -0.82 -8.78
N ILE A 152 11.04 0.12 -7.87
CA ILE A 152 9.99 0.10 -6.83
C ILE A 152 8.59 0.24 -7.44
N ILE A 153 8.49 0.91 -8.60
CA ILE A 153 7.22 1.07 -9.33
C ILE A 153 6.70 -0.31 -9.76
N ILE A 154 7.58 -1.14 -10.32
CA ILE A 154 7.22 -2.52 -10.74
C ILE A 154 6.95 -3.40 -9.52
N CYS A 155 7.75 -3.32 -8.46
CA CYS A 155 7.50 -4.09 -7.23
C CYS A 155 6.12 -3.76 -6.62
N THR A 156 5.67 -2.50 -6.73
CA THR A 156 4.34 -2.07 -6.29
C THR A 156 3.23 -2.73 -7.12
N VAL A 157 3.41 -2.80 -8.45
CA VAL A 157 2.47 -3.50 -9.36
C VAL A 157 2.44 -5.01 -9.07
N ASP A 158 3.59 -5.63 -8.80
CA ASP A 158 3.66 -7.06 -8.47
C ASP A 158 2.90 -7.38 -7.18
N TYR A 159 2.98 -6.50 -6.17
CA TYR A 159 2.14 -6.63 -4.96
C TYR A 159 0.65 -6.47 -5.29
N LEU A 160 0.28 -5.46 -6.09
CA LEU A 160 -1.11 -5.21 -6.47
C LEU A 160 -1.73 -6.42 -7.17
N LEU A 161 -0.97 -7.09 -8.04
CA LEU A 161 -1.44 -8.29 -8.73
C LEU A 161 -1.72 -9.44 -7.76
N ARG A 162 -0.80 -9.74 -6.83
CA ARG A 162 -1.03 -10.76 -5.79
C ARG A 162 -2.25 -10.44 -4.93
N LEU A 163 -2.41 -9.17 -4.56
CA LEU A 163 -3.57 -8.72 -3.79
C LEU A 163 -4.87 -8.92 -4.60
N GLN A 164 -4.87 -8.56 -5.88
CA GLN A 164 -6.02 -8.73 -6.76
C GLN A 164 -6.42 -10.20 -6.92
N GLU A 165 -5.46 -11.10 -7.14
CA GLU A 165 -5.71 -12.55 -7.21
C GLU A 165 -6.38 -13.04 -5.92
N SER A 166 -5.85 -12.64 -4.76
CA SER A 166 -6.43 -13.02 -3.45
C SER A 166 -7.86 -12.50 -3.24
N ILE A 167 -8.15 -11.27 -3.71
CA ILE A 167 -9.50 -10.68 -3.64
C ILE A 167 -10.46 -11.43 -4.57
N SER A 168 -10.01 -11.83 -5.76
CA SER A 168 -10.81 -12.61 -6.70
C SER A 168 -11.16 -14.00 -6.18
N ASP A 169 -10.20 -14.69 -5.58
CA ASP A 169 -10.44 -15.99 -4.93
C ASP A 169 -11.46 -15.85 -3.79
N PHE A 170 -11.33 -14.80 -2.99
CA PHE A 170 -12.27 -14.51 -1.89
C PHE A 170 -13.68 -14.18 -2.41
N TYR A 171 -13.79 -13.46 -3.53
CA TYR A 171 -15.06 -13.26 -4.22
C TYR A 171 -15.69 -14.60 -4.65
N TRP A 172 -14.92 -15.49 -5.28
CA TRP A 172 -15.42 -16.80 -5.69
C TRP A 172 -15.95 -17.63 -4.52
N TYR A 173 -15.25 -17.61 -3.39
CA TYR A 173 -15.68 -18.29 -2.16
C TYR A 173 -17.06 -17.82 -1.65
N TYR A 174 -17.40 -16.53 -1.82
CA TYR A 174 -18.72 -15.99 -1.46
C TYR A 174 -19.73 -15.94 -2.61
N SER A 175 -19.32 -16.23 -3.85
CA SER A 175 -20.18 -16.10 -5.04
C SER A 175 -21.48 -16.90 -4.93
N GLY A 176 -21.39 -18.14 -4.41
CA GLY A 176 -22.52 -19.05 -4.23
C GLY A 176 -23.30 -18.89 -2.91
N LYS A 177 -22.89 -17.97 -2.02
CA LYS A 177 -23.56 -17.71 -0.74
C LYS A 177 -24.42 -16.47 -0.85
N ASP A 178 -25.66 -16.46 -0.37
CA ASP A 178 -26.54 -15.29 -0.51
C ASP A 178 -25.97 -14.04 0.19
N VAL A 179 -25.37 -14.20 1.36
CA VAL A 179 -24.87 -13.13 2.23
C VAL A 179 -23.39 -13.36 2.56
N ILE A 180 -22.60 -12.28 2.59
CA ILE A 180 -21.24 -12.27 3.15
C ILE A 180 -21.38 -12.12 4.66
N ASP A 181 -20.85 -13.09 5.40
CA ASP A 181 -20.83 -13.09 6.86
C ASP A 181 -19.92 -11.99 7.44
N GLU A 182 -20.05 -11.72 8.74
CA GLU A 182 -19.31 -10.64 9.41
C GLU A 182 -17.77 -10.79 9.28
N PRO A 183 -17.17 -11.98 9.50
CA PRO A 183 -15.74 -12.18 9.28
C PRO A 183 -15.34 -11.94 7.83
N GLY A 184 -16.16 -12.34 6.86
CA GLY A 184 -15.94 -12.09 5.45
C GLY A 184 -15.92 -10.60 5.12
N LYS A 185 -16.91 -9.84 5.62
CA LYS A 185 -16.98 -8.38 5.43
C LYS A 185 -15.76 -7.68 6.02
N LYS A 186 -15.35 -8.04 7.24
CA LYS A 186 -14.18 -7.45 7.92
C LYS A 186 -12.90 -7.67 7.11
N ASN A 187 -12.64 -8.90 6.66
CA ASN A 187 -11.42 -9.22 5.93
C ASN A 187 -11.41 -8.64 4.50
N PHE A 188 -12.57 -8.58 3.83
CA PHE A 188 -12.71 -7.86 2.56
C PHE A 188 -12.37 -6.36 2.73
N SER A 189 -12.90 -5.71 3.77
CA SER A 189 -12.65 -4.28 4.05
C SER A 189 -11.16 -3.97 4.26
N LYS A 190 -10.43 -4.86 4.97
CA LYS A 190 -8.97 -4.76 5.10
C LYS A 190 -8.26 -4.80 3.76
N ALA A 191 -8.57 -5.80 2.94
CA ALA A 191 -7.97 -5.93 1.61
C ALA A 191 -8.27 -4.72 0.72
N MET A 192 -9.50 -4.19 0.76
CA MET A 192 -9.89 -2.97 0.03
C MET A 192 -9.12 -1.73 0.53
N THR A 193 -8.90 -1.60 1.83
CA THR A 193 -8.11 -0.51 2.42
C THR A 193 -6.67 -0.53 1.92
N VAL A 194 -6.02 -1.70 1.91
CA VAL A 194 -4.67 -1.87 1.37
C VAL A 194 -4.65 -1.55 -0.13
N ALA A 195 -5.61 -2.07 -0.91
CA ALA A 195 -5.71 -1.78 -2.35
C ALA A 195 -5.84 -0.28 -2.62
N LYS A 196 -6.66 0.43 -1.82
CA LYS A 196 -6.84 1.88 -1.91
C LYS A 196 -5.52 2.63 -1.73
N GLN A 197 -4.75 2.27 -0.71
CA GLN A 197 -3.43 2.87 -0.46
C GLN A 197 -2.47 2.64 -1.63
N ILE A 198 -2.52 1.47 -2.29
CA ILE A 198 -1.67 1.18 -3.45
C ILE A 198 -2.06 2.03 -4.65
N PHE A 199 -3.35 2.14 -4.98
CA PHE A 199 -3.79 3.01 -6.09
C PHE A 199 -3.41 4.47 -5.86
N ASN A 200 -3.54 4.97 -4.63
CA ASN A 200 -3.10 6.31 -4.26
C ASN A 200 -1.57 6.48 -4.40
N SER A 201 -0.79 5.45 -4.07
CA SER A 201 0.67 5.47 -4.25
C SER A 201 1.07 5.47 -5.72
N LEU A 202 0.44 4.62 -6.54
CA LEU A 202 0.66 4.57 -7.99
C LEU A 202 0.32 5.90 -8.67
N THR A 203 -0.74 6.57 -8.20
CA THR A 203 -1.15 7.89 -8.68
C THR A 203 -0.04 8.93 -8.44
N GLU A 204 0.52 9.01 -7.23
CA GLU A 204 1.63 9.94 -6.92
C GLU A 204 2.92 9.62 -7.67
N TYR A 205 3.12 8.37 -8.11
CA TYR A 205 4.28 8.00 -8.92
C TYR A 205 4.23 8.56 -10.34
N ILE A 206 3.05 8.85 -10.88
CA ILE A 206 2.87 9.25 -12.29
C ILE A 206 2.39 10.70 -12.46
N GLN A 207 1.73 11.29 -11.46
CA GLN A 207 1.27 12.67 -11.50
C GLN A 207 2.42 13.68 -11.62
N GLY A 208 2.15 14.83 -12.25
CA GLY A 208 3.17 15.85 -12.55
C GLY A 208 3.96 15.51 -13.81
N PRO A 209 3.23 15.12 -14.87
CA PRO A 209 3.53 14.06 -15.84
C PRO A 209 4.96 13.46 -15.77
N CYS A 210 5.06 12.23 -15.25
CA CYS A 210 6.32 11.48 -15.21
C CYS A 210 6.37 10.41 -16.30
N THR A 211 6.76 10.80 -17.52
CA THR A 211 6.72 9.93 -18.72
C THR A 211 7.48 8.61 -18.55
N GLY A 212 8.61 8.61 -17.85
CA GLY A 212 9.36 7.38 -17.60
C GLY A 212 8.63 6.39 -16.69
N ASN A 213 7.85 6.88 -15.71
CA ASN A 213 7.03 6.02 -14.85
C ASN A 213 5.78 5.53 -15.60
N GLN A 214 5.16 6.40 -16.40
CA GLN A 214 4.03 6.02 -17.27
C GLN A 214 4.43 4.91 -18.24
N GLN A 215 5.59 5.03 -18.91
CA GLN A 215 6.13 3.98 -19.77
C GLN A 215 6.43 2.69 -19.02
N SER A 216 6.99 2.80 -17.80
CA SER A 216 7.26 1.62 -16.96
C SER A 216 5.97 0.88 -16.61
N LEU A 217 4.89 1.60 -16.30
CA LEU A 217 3.58 0.99 -16.01
C LEU A 217 2.92 0.41 -17.27
N ALA A 218 3.01 1.10 -18.41
CA ALA A 218 2.42 0.65 -19.67
C ALA A 218 2.94 -0.72 -20.12
N HIS A 219 4.22 -1.02 -19.87
CA HIS A 219 4.85 -2.30 -20.20
C HIS A 219 4.85 -3.31 -19.03
N SER A 220 4.21 -2.97 -17.90
CA SER A 220 4.10 -3.84 -16.74
C SER A 220 2.83 -4.69 -16.80
N ARG A 221 2.63 -5.54 -15.78
CA ARG A 221 1.42 -6.34 -15.59
C ARG A 221 0.27 -5.59 -14.91
N LEU A 222 0.33 -4.26 -14.82
CA LEU A 222 -0.73 -3.45 -14.24
C LEU A 222 -2.09 -3.74 -14.89
N TRP A 223 -2.11 -3.91 -16.21
CA TRP A 223 -3.33 -4.17 -16.97
C TRP A 223 -4.02 -5.48 -16.58
N ASP A 224 -3.24 -6.52 -16.24
CA ASP A 224 -3.78 -7.80 -15.75
C ASP A 224 -4.57 -7.56 -14.44
N ALA A 225 -3.96 -6.82 -13.49
CA ALA A 225 -4.59 -6.50 -12.21
C ALA A 225 -5.84 -5.64 -12.40
N ILE A 226 -5.81 -4.61 -13.26
CA ILE A 226 -6.95 -3.73 -13.51
C ILE A 226 -8.15 -4.51 -14.06
N VAL A 227 -7.92 -5.42 -15.02
CA VAL A 227 -8.99 -6.28 -15.56
C VAL A 227 -9.60 -7.16 -14.45
N GLY A 228 -8.77 -7.72 -13.57
CA GLY A 228 -9.23 -8.51 -12.43
C GLY A 228 -10.09 -7.70 -11.45
N PHE A 229 -9.69 -6.48 -11.10
CA PHE A 229 -10.51 -5.58 -10.26
C PHE A 229 -11.84 -5.22 -10.92
N LEU A 230 -11.86 -4.93 -12.22
CA LEU A 230 -13.10 -4.63 -12.95
C LEU A 230 -14.09 -5.80 -12.90
N HIS A 231 -13.61 -7.04 -13.02
CA HIS A 231 -14.44 -8.23 -12.87
C HIS A 231 -15.07 -8.32 -11.47
N VAL A 232 -14.25 -8.17 -10.41
CA VAL A 232 -14.72 -8.21 -9.02
C VAL A 232 -15.73 -7.09 -8.76
N PHE A 233 -15.45 -5.86 -9.20
CA PHE A 233 -16.34 -4.72 -9.02
C PHE A 233 -17.71 -4.96 -9.65
N ALA A 234 -17.76 -5.40 -10.90
CA ALA A 234 -19.02 -5.64 -11.59
C ALA A 234 -19.92 -6.62 -10.84
N HIS A 235 -19.37 -7.74 -10.38
CA HIS A 235 -20.16 -8.78 -9.73
C HIS A 235 -20.44 -8.50 -8.25
N MET A 236 -19.47 -7.98 -7.48
CA MET A 236 -19.69 -7.65 -6.07
C MET A 236 -20.66 -6.49 -5.92
N MET A 237 -20.63 -5.46 -6.76
CA MET A 237 -21.58 -4.35 -6.67
C MET A 237 -23.02 -4.82 -6.86
N MET A 238 -23.28 -5.69 -7.85
CA MET A 238 -24.60 -6.26 -8.05
C MET A 238 -25.04 -7.09 -6.84
N LYS A 239 -24.15 -7.94 -6.31
CA LYS A 239 -24.45 -8.78 -5.15
C LYS A 239 -24.77 -7.95 -3.89
N LEU A 240 -23.93 -6.99 -3.56
CA LEU A 240 -24.07 -6.14 -2.38
C LEU A 240 -25.27 -5.19 -2.49
N ALA A 241 -25.67 -4.79 -3.71
CA ALA A 241 -26.84 -3.96 -3.94
C ALA A 241 -28.17 -4.75 -3.92
N GLN A 242 -28.14 -6.04 -4.30
CA GLN A 242 -29.31 -6.93 -4.27
C GLN A 242 -29.68 -7.40 -2.86
N GLY A 243 -28.73 -7.32 -1.92
CA GLY A 243 -28.99 -7.62 -0.52
C GLY A 243 -30.10 -6.72 0.03
N LYS A 244 -31.24 -7.31 0.40
CA LYS A 244 -32.26 -6.64 1.25
C LYS A 244 -31.72 -6.28 2.64
N ASP A 245 -30.50 -6.73 2.95
CA ASP A 245 -29.81 -6.52 4.20
C ASP A 245 -28.99 -5.22 4.15
N SER A 246 -29.42 -4.23 4.93
CA SER A 246 -28.70 -2.96 5.08
C SER A 246 -27.28 -3.14 5.66
N SER A 247 -26.97 -4.33 6.21
CA SER A 247 -25.67 -4.66 6.79
C SER A 247 -24.51 -4.71 5.78
N GLN A 248 -24.80 -4.79 4.46
CA GLN A 248 -23.79 -4.86 3.39
C GLN A 248 -23.52 -3.51 2.69
N ILE A 249 -24.32 -2.49 2.98
CA ILE A 249 -24.19 -1.15 2.38
C ILE A 249 -22.83 -0.51 2.69
N GLY A 250 -22.27 -0.78 3.87
CA GLY A 250 -20.94 -0.30 4.25
C GLY A 250 -19.86 -0.79 3.28
N LEU A 251 -19.84 -2.09 3.01
CA LEU A 251 -18.86 -2.70 2.09
C LEU A 251 -19.05 -2.22 0.65
N LEU A 252 -20.29 -1.98 0.22
CA LEU A 252 -20.56 -1.41 -1.11
C LEU A 252 -19.96 0.01 -1.26
N LYS A 253 -20.05 0.85 -0.23
CA LYS A 253 -19.46 2.19 -0.25
C LYS A 253 -17.93 2.13 -0.36
N GLU A 254 -17.29 1.26 0.41
CA GLU A 254 -15.83 1.06 0.34
C GLU A 254 -15.38 0.59 -1.05
N LEU A 255 -16.15 -0.30 -1.67
CA LEU A 255 -15.88 -0.79 -3.02
C LEU A 255 -15.98 0.32 -4.08
N LEU A 256 -16.97 1.20 -3.96
CA LEU A 256 -17.13 2.36 -4.85
C LEU A 256 -16.02 3.38 -4.66
N ASP A 257 -15.59 3.63 -3.43
CA ASP A 257 -14.44 4.49 -3.14
C ASP A 257 -13.14 3.93 -3.74
N LEU A 258 -12.93 2.62 -3.65
CA LEU A 258 -11.79 1.97 -4.28
C LEU A 258 -11.84 2.08 -5.80
N GLN A 259 -13.01 1.87 -6.42
CA GLN A 259 -13.19 2.02 -7.86
C GLN A 259 -12.87 3.45 -8.31
N LYS A 260 -13.29 4.46 -7.55
CA LYS A 260 -12.96 5.86 -7.82
C LYS A 260 -11.45 6.08 -7.85
N ASP A 261 -10.71 5.63 -6.83
CA ASP A 261 -9.26 5.85 -6.74
C ASP A 261 -8.51 5.10 -7.86
N MET A 262 -8.98 3.90 -8.25
CA MET A 262 -8.46 3.19 -9.42
C MET A 262 -8.67 3.99 -10.72
N VAL A 263 -9.85 4.57 -10.94
CA VAL A 263 -10.13 5.36 -12.14
C VAL A 263 -9.29 6.65 -12.16
N VAL A 264 -9.11 7.31 -11.02
CA VAL A 264 -8.23 8.49 -10.92
C VAL A 264 -6.80 8.14 -11.32
N MET A 265 -6.27 7.00 -10.85
CA MET A 265 -4.94 6.53 -11.26
C MET A 265 -4.84 6.34 -12.78
N LEU A 266 -5.85 5.73 -13.40
CA LEU A 266 -5.88 5.55 -14.86
C LEU A 266 -5.97 6.88 -15.63
N LEU A 267 -6.69 7.88 -15.10
CA LEU A 267 -6.74 9.22 -15.68
C LEU A 267 -5.36 9.91 -15.61
N SER A 268 -4.66 9.80 -14.48
CA SER A 268 -3.30 10.34 -14.32
C SER A 268 -2.26 9.65 -15.21
N LEU A 269 -2.55 8.44 -15.73
CA LEU A 269 -1.69 7.77 -16.71
C LEU A 269 -1.85 8.38 -18.13
N LEU A 270 -2.93 9.11 -18.38
CA LEU A 270 -3.24 9.76 -19.66
C LEU A 270 -2.82 11.25 -19.71
N GLU A 271 -2.42 11.82 -18.57
CA GLU A 271 -1.83 13.18 -18.47
C GLU A 271 -0.44 13.25 -19.11
#